data_AF-A0AA38KQ14-F1
#
_entry.id   AF-A0AA38KQ14-F1
#
_cell.length_a   1.000
_cell.length_b   1.000
_cell.length_c   1.000
_cell.angle_alpha   90.00
_cell.angle_beta   90.00
_cell.angle_gamma   90.00
#
_symmetry.space_group_name_H-M   'P 1'
#
loop_
_entity.id
_entity.type
_entity.pdbx_description
1 polymer ?
#
loop_
_entity_poly.entity_id
_entity_poly.type
_entity_poly.pdbx_seq_one_letter_code
_entity_poly.pdbx_strand_id
1 'polypeptide(L)'
;MSLQFRLPDILSSWPWPRTLNPHTEECGKRFKMLQQKSQQYKFFPSKVQAGLCQAAIQLASLAYPKFSKAQLQVAMDLMFVFAVFDDSSDHMNAESVQIWANAIMDTLRSPLAPRDSKNELQMLILSSFWLNATQNMSSSAQKQFIEEFESYTRSVTEQAKDRDGSVVRGVESYLELRRNDLGAKPAFSLILMDKDIPEELFESDLMLLMKSHAIDMLTLANDMFSYNIEQSRGDSHNIVSIIMAQEDLNIHQALDHVSKMHDDLATEFLQLYETIDRSANPSSEVMKQYADGLGNWIHANECWSFESRRYFDKDGLTIKQTRLVELLPKVGVKEDSSQMNDPPTFIKVTAV
;
A
#
# COMPACT_ATOMS: atom_id res chain seq x y z
N MET A 1 -22.47 -26.49 -6.34
CA MET A 1 -21.48 -26.15 -5.29
C MET A 1 -20.73 -24.94 -5.80
N SER A 2 -20.56 -23.91 -5.00
CA SER A 2 -19.64 -22.82 -5.35
C SER A 2 -18.21 -23.34 -5.34
N LEU A 3 -17.38 -22.85 -6.27
CA LEU A 3 -15.97 -23.22 -6.31
C LEU A 3 -15.27 -22.57 -5.11
N GLN A 4 -14.40 -23.31 -4.43
CA GLN A 4 -13.64 -22.81 -3.28
C GLN A 4 -12.15 -23.02 -3.53
N PHE A 5 -11.33 -22.16 -2.94
CA PHE A 5 -9.89 -22.34 -2.89
C PHE A 5 -9.35 -22.11 -1.47
N ARG A 6 -8.11 -22.54 -1.24
CA ARG A 6 -7.45 -22.44 0.07
C ARG A 6 -6.29 -21.46 -0.01
N LEU A 7 -6.27 -20.49 0.91
CA LEU A 7 -5.13 -19.60 1.11
C LEU A 7 -4.02 -20.33 1.90
N PRO A 8 -2.74 -20.12 1.56
CA PRO A 8 -1.63 -20.62 2.36
C PRO A 8 -1.50 -19.85 3.69
N ASP A 9 -0.84 -20.47 4.68
CA ASP A 9 -0.48 -19.83 5.95
C ASP A 9 1.00 -19.42 5.94
N ILE A 10 1.25 -18.29 5.30
CA ILE A 10 2.57 -17.78 4.91
C ILE A 10 3.36 -17.13 6.05
N LEU A 11 2.77 -16.94 7.23
CA LEU A 11 3.41 -16.29 8.38
C LEU A 11 3.32 -17.12 9.67
N SER A 12 3.01 -18.41 9.56
CA SER A 12 2.86 -19.32 10.71
C SER A 12 4.06 -19.34 11.67
N SER A 13 5.27 -19.12 11.14
CA SER A 13 6.53 -19.07 11.91
C SER A 13 7.17 -17.67 11.96
N TRP A 14 6.43 -16.63 11.56
CA TRP A 14 6.97 -15.26 11.52
C TRP A 14 7.15 -14.70 12.94
N PRO A 15 8.34 -14.19 13.31
CA PRO A 15 8.65 -13.94 14.73
C PRO A 15 8.08 -12.62 15.27
N TRP A 16 7.70 -11.66 14.42
CA TRP A 16 7.11 -10.40 14.87
C TRP A 16 5.64 -10.60 15.23
N PRO A 17 5.21 -10.30 16.47
CA PRO A 17 3.82 -10.53 16.89
C PRO A 17 2.88 -9.42 16.42
N ARG A 18 1.58 -9.76 16.34
CA ARG A 18 0.54 -8.77 16.09
C ARG A 18 0.47 -7.80 17.27
N THR A 19 0.87 -6.54 17.04
CA THR A 19 0.85 -5.49 18.06
C THR A 19 0.12 -4.27 17.51
N LEU A 20 -0.85 -3.75 18.27
CA LEU A 20 -1.54 -2.52 17.92
C LEU A 20 -0.91 -1.35 18.69
N ASN A 21 -0.67 -0.23 18.02
CA ASN A 21 -0.16 0.97 18.68
C ASN A 21 -1.12 1.45 19.79
N PRO A 22 -0.63 1.78 21.00
CA PRO A 22 -1.48 2.23 22.11
C PRO A 22 -2.22 3.56 21.84
N HIS A 23 -1.78 4.37 20.86
CA HIS A 23 -2.37 5.65 20.51
C HIS A 23 -3.45 5.57 19.43
N THR A 24 -3.81 4.38 18.94
CA THR A 24 -4.76 4.18 17.83
C THR A 24 -6.08 4.93 18.01
N GLU A 25 -6.73 4.78 19.17
CA GLU A 25 -8.02 5.41 19.41
C GLU A 25 -7.90 6.94 19.39
N GLU A 26 -6.82 7.47 19.97
CA GLU A 26 -6.62 8.91 20.09
C GLU A 26 -6.32 9.56 18.73
N CYS A 27 -5.38 9.01 17.95
CA CYS A 27 -5.07 9.49 16.60
C CYS A 27 -6.26 9.29 15.64
N GLY A 28 -7.00 8.20 15.79
CA GLY A 28 -8.20 7.91 14.98
C GLY A 28 -9.30 8.97 15.10
N LYS A 29 -9.37 9.74 16.20
CA LYS A 29 -10.35 10.83 16.34
C LYS A 29 -10.13 11.95 15.33
N ARG A 30 -8.87 12.33 15.07
CA ARG A 30 -8.53 13.35 14.08
C ARG A 30 -8.93 12.90 12.68
N PHE A 31 -8.74 11.62 12.39
CA PHE A 31 -9.14 11.02 11.13
C PHE A 31 -10.65 11.09 10.89
N LYS A 32 -11.47 10.86 11.92
CA LYS A 32 -12.93 11.04 11.84
C LYS A 32 -13.31 12.48 11.48
N MET A 33 -12.55 13.48 11.93
CA MET A 33 -12.78 14.88 11.54
C MET A 33 -12.41 15.13 10.07
N LEU A 34 -11.28 14.57 9.60
CA LEU A 34 -10.88 14.64 8.19
C LEU A 34 -11.89 13.92 7.29
N GLN A 35 -12.41 12.78 7.73
CA GLN A 35 -13.51 12.07 7.08
C GLN A 35 -14.76 12.96 6.96
N GLN A 36 -15.22 13.57 8.05
CA GLN A 36 -16.39 14.47 8.00
C GLN A 36 -16.20 15.64 7.04
N LYS A 37 -15.01 16.24 7.03
CA LYS A 37 -14.66 17.29 6.05
C LYS A 37 -14.66 16.76 4.62
N SER A 38 -14.00 15.63 4.36
CA SER A 38 -13.97 15.05 3.01
C SER A 38 -15.35 14.58 2.50
N GLN A 39 -16.30 14.22 3.39
CA GLN A 39 -17.71 14.03 3.04
C GLN A 39 -18.39 15.32 2.59
N GLN A 40 -18.12 16.43 3.28
CA GLN A 40 -18.63 17.76 2.93
C GLN A 40 -18.18 18.18 1.52
N TYR A 41 -16.97 17.80 1.13
CA TYR A 41 -16.41 18.06 -0.19
C TYR A 41 -16.73 16.99 -1.25
N LYS A 42 -17.56 15.99 -0.93
CA LYS A 42 -17.95 14.88 -1.83
C LYS A 42 -16.78 14.15 -2.48
N PHE A 43 -15.70 13.96 -1.73
CA PHE A 43 -14.45 13.38 -2.21
C PHE A 43 -14.59 11.90 -2.65
N PHE A 44 -15.46 11.14 -1.97
CA PHE A 44 -15.80 9.75 -2.26
C PHE A 44 -17.31 9.51 -2.11
N PRO A 45 -17.88 8.45 -2.72
CA PRO A 45 -19.18 7.93 -2.30
C PRO A 45 -19.16 7.57 -0.81
N SER A 46 -20.13 8.05 -0.03
CA SER A 46 -20.10 8.08 1.44
C SER A 46 -19.89 6.72 2.14
N LYS A 47 -20.30 5.61 1.52
CA LYS A 47 -20.12 4.24 2.06
C LYS A 47 -18.69 3.69 1.89
N VAL A 48 -18.00 4.04 0.80
CA VAL A 48 -16.63 3.55 0.51
C VAL A 48 -15.63 4.24 1.43
N GLN A 49 -15.85 5.52 1.68
CA GLN A 49 -15.00 6.36 2.51
C GLN A 49 -14.85 5.84 3.94
N ALA A 50 -15.94 5.43 4.60
CA ALA A 50 -15.87 4.99 5.99
C ALA A 50 -15.04 3.72 6.20
N GLY A 51 -15.16 2.76 5.27
CA GLY A 51 -14.36 1.55 5.26
C GLY A 51 -12.88 1.85 5.01
N LEU A 52 -12.57 2.66 3.99
CA LEU A 52 -11.19 3.05 3.66
C LEU A 52 -10.51 3.78 4.81
N CYS A 53 -11.22 4.72 5.45
CA CYS A 53 -10.71 5.44 6.62
C CYS A 53 -10.33 4.50 7.77
N GLN A 54 -11.23 3.56 8.10
CA GLN A 54 -10.99 2.61 9.19
C GLN A 54 -9.85 1.65 8.85
N ALA A 55 -9.76 1.21 7.59
CA ALA A 55 -8.69 0.38 7.09
C ALA A 55 -7.33 1.10 7.18
N ALA A 56 -7.25 2.37 6.79
CA ALA A 56 -6.03 3.17 6.89
C ALA A 56 -5.53 3.33 8.34
N ILE A 57 -6.45 3.64 9.27
CA ILE A 57 -6.16 3.73 10.72
C ILE A 57 -5.58 2.40 11.23
N GLN A 58 -6.21 1.29 10.87
CA GLN A 58 -5.82 -0.03 11.32
C GLN A 58 -4.46 -0.45 10.78
N LEU A 59 -4.19 -0.22 9.49
CA LEU A 59 -2.91 -0.55 8.86
C LEU A 59 -1.77 0.22 9.53
N ALA A 60 -1.88 1.55 9.65
CA ALA A 60 -0.86 2.37 10.31
C ALA A 60 -0.62 1.92 11.77
N SER A 61 -1.70 1.58 12.48
CA SER A 61 -1.61 1.16 13.88
C SER A 61 -0.92 -0.18 14.08
N LEU A 62 -1.09 -1.12 13.14
CA LEU A 62 -0.46 -2.44 13.17
C LEU A 62 1.00 -2.37 12.68
N ALA A 63 1.26 -1.56 11.64
CA ALA A 63 2.57 -1.44 11.02
C ALA A 63 3.58 -0.67 11.89
N TYR A 64 3.09 0.30 12.68
CA TYR A 64 3.93 1.16 13.53
C TYR A 64 3.59 1.03 15.01
N PRO A 65 3.75 -0.16 15.62
CA PRO A 65 3.26 -0.42 16.97
C PRO A 65 3.98 0.40 18.05
N LYS A 66 5.20 0.85 17.78
CA LYS A 66 6.08 1.58 18.72
C LYS A 66 6.14 3.09 18.48
N PHE A 67 5.44 3.61 17.47
CA PHE A 67 5.45 5.05 17.20
C PHE A 67 4.81 5.83 18.34
N SER A 68 5.40 6.99 18.65
CA SER A 68 4.74 7.98 19.48
C SER A 68 3.44 8.46 18.84
N LYS A 69 2.58 9.11 19.63
CA LYS A 69 1.33 9.70 19.12
C LYS A 69 1.53 10.60 17.89
N ALA A 70 2.57 11.44 17.89
CA ALA A 70 2.85 12.36 16.78
C ALA A 70 3.27 11.60 15.50
N GLN A 71 4.17 10.63 15.65
CA GLN A 71 4.62 9.78 14.53
C GLN A 71 3.48 8.91 13.98
N LEU A 72 2.63 8.36 14.85
CA LEU A 72 1.47 7.57 14.42
C LEU A 72 0.47 8.42 13.63
N GLN A 73 0.29 9.70 14.01
CA GLN A 73 -0.56 10.60 13.24
C GLN A 73 -0.03 10.80 11.82
N VAL A 74 1.29 10.97 11.65
CA VAL A 74 1.94 11.07 10.34
C VAL A 74 1.69 9.80 9.51
N ALA A 75 1.86 8.62 10.12
CA ALA A 75 1.61 7.35 9.47
C ALA A 75 0.15 7.18 9.02
N MET A 76 -0.82 7.54 9.86
CA MET A 76 -2.24 7.50 9.51
C MET A 76 -2.57 8.46 8.36
N ASP A 77 -2.04 9.67 8.41
CA ASP A 77 -2.24 10.67 7.35
C ASP A 77 -1.64 10.18 6.02
N LEU A 78 -0.48 9.52 6.03
CA LEU A 78 0.11 8.88 4.85
C LEU A 78 -0.79 7.77 4.28
N MET A 79 -1.31 6.87 5.12
CA MET A 79 -2.21 5.80 4.66
C MET A 79 -3.48 6.36 4.00
N PHE A 80 -3.95 7.53 4.45
CA PHE A 80 -5.05 8.21 3.78
C PHE A 80 -4.67 8.78 2.42
N VAL A 81 -3.49 9.40 2.32
CA VAL A 81 -2.95 9.89 1.04
C VAL A 81 -2.86 8.73 0.03
N PHE A 82 -2.37 7.56 0.45
CA PHE A 82 -2.37 6.37 -0.41
C PHE A 82 -3.77 5.93 -0.80
N ALA A 83 -4.70 5.81 0.14
CA ALA A 83 -6.08 5.43 -0.17
C ALA A 83 -6.76 6.39 -1.16
N VAL A 84 -6.43 7.69 -1.08
CA VAL A 84 -6.88 8.71 -2.03
C VAL A 84 -6.29 8.50 -3.41
N PHE A 85 -4.96 8.35 -3.49
CA PHE A 85 -4.27 8.25 -4.76
C PHE A 85 -4.60 6.94 -5.49
N ASP A 86 -4.54 5.81 -4.78
CA ASP A 86 -4.85 4.46 -5.25
C ASP A 86 -6.26 4.40 -5.89
N ASP A 87 -7.30 4.67 -5.09
CA ASP A 87 -8.71 4.56 -5.52
C ASP A 87 -9.05 5.47 -6.71
N SER A 88 -8.45 6.65 -6.77
CA SER A 88 -8.71 7.56 -7.89
C SER A 88 -7.90 7.18 -9.13
N SER A 89 -6.64 6.73 -8.98
CA SER A 89 -5.78 6.36 -10.10
C SER A 89 -6.25 5.12 -10.86
N ASP A 90 -6.95 4.20 -10.18
CA ASP A 90 -7.57 3.01 -10.78
C ASP A 90 -8.60 3.33 -11.87
N HIS A 91 -9.23 4.50 -11.79
CA HIS A 91 -10.30 4.93 -12.69
C HIS A 91 -9.84 5.96 -13.72
N MET A 92 -8.55 6.30 -13.75
CA MET A 92 -7.96 7.32 -14.61
C MET A 92 -7.16 6.69 -15.76
N ASN A 93 -7.09 7.35 -16.91
CA ASN A 93 -6.13 6.97 -17.95
C ASN A 93 -4.70 7.40 -17.55
N ALA A 94 -3.69 6.85 -18.22
CA ALA A 94 -2.28 7.10 -17.92
C ALA A 94 -1.89 8.58 -17.98
N GLU A 95 -2.45 9.35 -18.92
CA GLU A 95 -2.19 10.79 -19.03
C GLU A 95 -2.68 11.54 -17.79
N SER A 96 -3.90 11.22 -17.32
CA SER A 96 -4.48 11.84 -16.13
C SER A 96 -3.72 11.44 -14.87
N VAL A 97 -3.28 10.18 -14.75
CA VAL A 97 -2.43 9.72 -13.65
C VAL A 97 -1.10 10.47 -13.64
N GLN A 98 -0.47 10.67 -14.81
CA GLN A 98 0.79 11.42 -14.92
C GLN A 98 0.64 12.88 -14.48
N ILE A 99 -0.44 13.55 -14.88
CA ILE A 99 -0.73 14.93 -14.46
C ILE A 99 -0.86 14.99 -12.93
N TRP A 100 -1.54 14.02 -12.35
CA TRP A 100 -1.75 13.99 -10.90
C TRP A 100 -0.48 13.64 -10.13
N ALA A 101 0.31 12.68 -10.61
CA ALA A 101 1.65 12.36 -10.10
C ALA A 101 2.54 13.61 -10.04
N ASN A 102 2.55 14.41 -11.11
CA ASN A 102 3.29 15.68 -11.15
C ASN A 102 2.78 16.66 -10.09
N ALA A 103 1.47 16.85 -9.98
CA ALA A 103 0.87 17.74 -8.98
C ALA A 103 1.17 17.31 -7.54
N ILE A 104 1.19 16.00 -7.27
CA ILE A 104 1.59 15.43 -5.99
C ILE A 104 3.05 15.79 -5.68
N MET A 105 3.97 15.54 -6.62
CA MET A 105 5.39 15.82 -6.41
C MET A 105 5.69 17.31 -6.27
N ASP A 106 5.02 18.17 -7.04
CA ASP A 106 5.11 19.63 -6.88
C ASP A 106 4.63 20.08 -5.50
N THR A 107 3.62 19.39 -4.94
CA THR A 107 3.10 19.64 -3.58
C THR A 107 4.04 19.18 -2.49
N LEU A 108 4.69 18.02 -2.63
CA LEU A 108 5.72 17.60 -1.67
C LEU A 108 6.95 18.52 -1.70
N ARG A 109 7.35 18.98 -2.90
CA ARG A 109 8.51 19.88 -3.07
C ARG A 109 8.22 21.32 -2.67
N SER A 110 6.98 21.79 -2.82
CA SER A 110 6.57 23.17 -2.52
C SER A 110 5.20 23.24 -1.82
N PRO A 111 5.07 22.75 -0.56
CA PRO A 111 3.77 22.55 0.10
C PRO A 111 2.97 23.82 0.36
N LEU A 112 3.62 24.99 0.38
CA LEU A 112 2.98 26.30 0.63
C LEU A 112 2.66 27.07 -0.66
N ALA A 113 3.05 26.56 -1.83
CA ALA A 113 2.75 27.24 -3.08
C ALA A 113 1.24 27.18 -3.39
N PRO A 114 0.65 28.21 -4.01
CA PRO A 114 -0.74 28.18 -4.45
C PRO A 114 -1.00 27.01 -5.43
N ARG A 115 -2.23 26.49 -5.47
CA ARG A 115 -2.63 25.40 -6.37
C ARG A 115 -3.85 25.81 -7.19
N ASP A 116 -3.90 25.36 -8.44
CA ASP A 116 -5.06 25.54 -9.29
C ASP A 116 -6.24 24.65 -8.87
N SER A 117 -7.45 25.11 -9.18
CA SER A 117 -8.71 24.71 -8.54
C SER A 117 -9.21 23.29 -8.80
N LYS A 118 -8.66 22.53 -9.76
CA LYS A 118 -9.22 21.21 -10.12
C LYS A 118 -8.91 20.11 -9.09
N ASN A 119 -7.75 20.15 -8.44
CA ASN A 119 -7.31 19.17 -7.42
C ASN A 119 -6.96 19.85 -6.09
N GLU A 120 -7.48 21.06 -5.85
CA GLU A 120 -7.05 21.93 -4.74
C GLU A 120 -7.18 21.23 -3.38
N LEU A 121 -8.25 20.47 -3.16
CA LEU A 121 -8.48 19.76 -1.92
C LEU A 121 -7.56 18.55 -1.73
N GLN A 122 -7.33 17.75 -2.77
CA GLN A 122 -6.37 16.64 -2.77
C GLN A 122 -4.99 17.16 -2.38
N MET A 123 -4.58 18.26 -3.01
CA MET A 123 -3.29 18.90 -2.76
C MET A 123 -3.24 19.54 -1.37
N LEU A 124 -4.36 20.06 -0.85
CA LEU A 124 -4.44 20.55 0.53
C LEU A 124 -4.27 19.42 1.56
N ILE A 125 -4.87 18.25 1.33
CA ILE A 125 -4.69 17.07 2.19
C ILE A 125 -3.22 16.64 2.18
N LEU A 126 -2.63 16.52 0.99
CA LEU A 126 -1.22 16.16 0.82
C LEU A 126 -0.28 17.17 1.46
N SER A 127 -0.51 18.48 1.25
CA SER A 127 0.26 19.55 1.86
C SER A 127 0.13 19.54 3.39
N SER A 128 -1.09 19.37 3.92
CA SER A 128 -1.30 19.26 5.36
C SER A 128 -0.62 18.03 5.97
N PHE A 129 -0.62 16.90 5.27
CA PHE A 129 0.16 15.72 5.66
C PHE A 129 1.65 16.07 5.72
N TRP A 130 2.19 16.61 4.63
CA TRP A 130 3.63 16.83 4.49
C TRP A 130 4.17 17.88 5.47
N LEU A 131 3.43 18.96 5.69
CA LEU A 131 3.77 19.96 6.71
C LEU A 131 3.78 19.38 8.13
N ASN A 132 2.92 18.41 8.42
CA ASN A 132 2.93 17.72 9.72
C ASN A 132 4.06 16.68 9.79
N ALA A 133 4.31 15.95 8.71
CA ALA A 133 5.38 14.95 8.61
C ALA A 133 6.75 15.58 8.85
N THR A 134 7.05 16.69 8.16
CA THR A 134 8.34 17.40 8.24
C THR A 134 8.66 17.95 9.64
N GLN A 135 7.67 18.16 10.51
CA GLN A 135 7.90 18.53 11.92
C GLN A 135 8.43 17.37 12.77
N ASN A 136 8.25 16.13 12.31
CA ASN A 136 8.62 14.90 13.01
C ASN A 136 9.74 14.13 12.28
N MET A 137 10.23 14.66 11.16
CA MET A 137 11.21 14.01 10.29
C MET A 137 12.56 14.72 10.31
N SER A 138 13.65 13.96 10.36
CA SER A 138 15.01 14.43 10.07
C SER A 138 15.13 14.87 8.61
N SER A 139 16.15 15.69 8.30
CA SER A 139 16.38 16.14 6.92
C SER A 139 16.71 14.99 5.96
N SER A 140 17.47 13.99 6.42
CA SER A 140 17.75 12.77 5.63
C SER A 140 16.49 11.96 5.38
N ALA A 141 15.62 11.78 6.38
CA ALA A 141 14.34 11.10 6.19
C ALA A 141 13.42 11.85 5.24
N GLN A 142 13.40 13.19 5.28
CA GLN A 142 12.61 14.00 4.34
C GLN A 142 13.09 13.83 2.89
N LYS A 143 14.41 13.84 2.65
CA LYS A 143 15.02 13.56 1.34
C LYS A 143 14.59 12.18 0.84
N GLN A 144 14.80 11.14 1.65
CA GLN A 144 14.45 9.76 1.29
C GLN A 144 12.97 9.62 0.98
N PHE A 145 12.08 10.22 1.79
CA PHE A 145 10.65 10.16 1.55
C PHE A 145 10.28 10.75 0.19
N ILE A 146 10.82 11.92 -0.18
CA ILE A 146 10.53 12.56 -1.47
C ILE A 146 11.01 11.66 -2.64
N GLU A 147 12.21 11.09 -2.55
CA GLU A 147 12.76 10.21 -3.59
C GLU A 147 11.93 8.93 -3.76
N GLU A 148 11.53 8.30 -2.64
CA GLU A 148 10.71 7.10 -2.67
C GLU A 148 9.28 7.39 -3.16
N PHE A 149 8.72 8.56 -2.83
CA PHE A 149 7.40 8.98 -3.32
C PHE A 149 7.43 9.32 -4.83
N GLU A 150 8.54 9.87 -5.32
CA GLU A 150 8.74 10.09 -6.75
C GLU A 150 8.78 8.76 -7.52
N SER A 151 9.53 7.77 -7.02
CA SER A 151 9.56 6.43 -7.61
C SER A 151 8.16 5.80 -7.63
N TYR A 152 7.43 5.92 -6.52
CA TYR A 152 6.06 5.42 -6.38
C TYR A 152 5.11 6.04 -7.40
N THR A 153 5.01 7.36 -7.46
CA THR A 153 4.08 8.06 -8.38
C THR A 153 4.42 7.81 -9.86
N ARG A 154 5.70 7.67 -10.19
CA ARG A 154 6.14 7.26 -11.54
C ARG A 154 5.69 5.84 -11.87
N SER A 155 5.86 4.89 -10.95
CA SER A 155 5.46 3.50 -11.14
C SER A 155 3.95 3.33 -11.28
N VAL A 156 3.14 4.05 -10.49
CA VAL A 156 1.67 4.05 -10.65
C VAL A 156 1.27 4.57 -12.05
N THR A 157 2.02 5.53 -12.59
CA THR A 157 1.81 5.98 -13.97
C THR A 157 2.18 4.90 -15.00
N GLU A 158 3.24 4.12 -14.76
CA GLU A 158 3.61 2.99 -15.61
C GLU A 158 2.56 1.87 -15.58
N GLN A 159 2.04 1.52 -14.39
CA GLN A 159 0.93 0.59 -14.24
C GLN A 159 -0.32 1.05 -15.01
N ALA A 160 -0.64 2.35 -14.96
CA ALA A 160 -1.77 2.90 -15.71
C ALA A 160 -1.56 2.77 -17.24
N LYS A 161 -0.32 2.90 -17.74
CA LYS A 161 -0.01 2.66 -19.16
C LYS A 161 -0.19 1.20 -19.53
N ASP A 162 0.21 0.28 -18.66
CA ASP A 162 0.01 -1.15 -18.90
C ASP A 162 -1.49 -1.48 -18.97
N ARG A 163 -2.30 -0.90 -18.07
CA ARG A 163 -3.75 -1.03 -18.11
C ARG A 163 -4.37 -0.48 -19.40
N ASP A 164 -4.03 0.75 -19.78
CA ASP A 164 -4.52 1.39 -21.01
C ASP A 164 -4.11 0.58 -22.26
N GLY A 165 -2.93 -0.03 -22.23
CA GLY A 165 -2.39 -0.86 -23.31
C GLY A 165 -2.78 -2.33 -23.25
N SER A 166 -3.53 -2.78 -22.24
CA SER A 166 -3.81 -4.21 -21.97
C SER A 166 -2.55 -5.09 -21.92
N VAL A 167 -1.45 -4.54 -21.40
CA VAL A 167 -0.16 -5.24 -21.27
C VAL A 167 -0.20 -6.13 -20.04
N VAL A 168 0.05 -7.42 -20.24
CA VAL A 168 0.26 -8.38 -19.15
C VAL A 168 1.76 -8.64 -19.01
N ARG A 169 2.31 -8.30 -17.84
CA ARG A 169 3.72 -8.51 -17.51
C ARG A 169 3.99 -9.97 -17.15
N GLY A 170 5.24 -10.40 -17.35
CA GLY A 170 5.73 -11.65 -16.75
C GLY A 170 6.18 -11.45 -15.31
N VAL A 171 6.34 -12.54 -14.57
CA VAL A 171 6.68 -12.56 -13.12
C VAL A 171 7.76 -11.54 -12.74
N GLU A 172 8.94 -11.58 -13.37
CA GLU A 172 10.05 -10.70 -12.98
C GLU A 172 9.72 -9.22 -13.22
N SER A 173 9.29 -8.88 -14.45
CA SER A 173 8.93 -7.51 -14.81
C SER A 173 7.74 -6.95 -14.01
N TYR A 174 6.89 -7.84 -13.48
CA TYR A 174 5.80 -7.49 -12.58
C TYR A 174 6.35 -7.14 -11.19
N LEU A 175 7.21 -7.98 -10.61
CA LEU A 175 7.83 -7.71 -9.31
C LEU A 175 8.68 -6.43 -9.34
N GLU A 176 9.43 -6.19 -10.43
CA GLU A 176 10.18 -4.94 -10.63
C GLU A 176 9.29 -3.69 -10.56
N LEU A 177 8.11 -3.73 -11.18
CA LEU A 177 7.12 -2.65 -11.14
C LEU A 177 6.48 -2.55 -9.75
N ARG A 178 6.03 -3.67 -9.17
CA ARG A 178 5.36 -3.73 -7.85
C ARG A 178 6.23 -3.22 -6.72
N ARG A 179 7.55 -3.43 -6.80
CA ARG A 179 8.51 -2.88 -5.83
C ARG A 179 8.40 -1.37 -5.70
N ASN A 180 7.90 -0.68 -6.72
CA ASN A 180 7.72 0.76 -6.74
C ASN A 180 6.25 1.18 -6.59
N ASP A 181 5.28 0.48 -7.18
CA ASP A 181 3.86 0.87 -7.14
C ASP A 181 3.10 0.47 -5.86
N LEU A 182 3.63 -0.42 -5.01
CA LEU A 182 2.91 -0.88 -3.80
C LEU A 182 2.74 0.23 -2.75
N GLY A 183 3.53 1.31 -2.82
CA GLY A 183 3.59 2.37 -1.80
C GLY A 183 4.41 1.97 -0.55
N ALA A 184 5.01 0.77 -0.54
CA ALA A 184 5.79 0.27 0.59
C ALA A 184 7.05 1.10 0.86
N LYS A 185 7.76 1.56 -0.18
CA LYS A 185 9.00 2.33 -0.02
C LYS A 185 8.78 3.67 0.72
N PRO A 186 7.83 4.55 0.32
CA PRO A 186 7.53 5.73 1.11
C PRO A 186 7.00 5.40 2.51
N ALA A 187 6.24 4.32 2.68
CA ALA A 187 5.83 3.87 4.01
C ALA A 187 7.05 3.51 4.88
N PHE A 188 7.96 2.68 4.40
CA PHE A 188 9.15 2.27 5.14
C PHE A 188 10.07 3.42 5.51
N SER A 189 10.11 4.50 4.72
CA SER A 189 10.87 5.70 5.07
C SER A 189 10.42 6.33 6.40
N LEU A 190 9.19 6.07 6.85
CA LEU A 190 8.69 6.53 8.14
C LEU A 190 9.31 5.77 9.32
N ILE A 191 9.79 4.53 9.15
CA ILE A 191 10.28 3.66 10.25
C ILE A 191 11.37 4.35 11.07
N LEU A 192 12.21 5.14 10.41
CA LEU A 192 13.33 5.87 11.01
C LEU A 192 13.17 7.38 10.87
N MET A 193 11.94 7.87 10.78
CA MET A 193 11.65 9.27 10.46
C MET A 193 12.39 10.28 11.36
N ASP A 194 12.57 9.96 12.63
CA ASP A 194 13.18 10.84 13.64
C ASP A 194 14.70 10.74 13.72
N LYS A 195 15.32 9.86 12.93
CA LYS A 195 16.76 9.62 12.95
C LYS A 195 17.44 10.28 11.78
N ASP A 196 18.57 10.91 12.05
CA ASP A 196 19.47 11.36 10.99
C ASP A 196 20.40 10.20 10.63
N ILE A 197 20.20 9.63 9.45
CA ILE A 197 20.88 8.40 9.02
C ILE A 197 21.81 8.74 7.85
N PRO A 198 23.08 8.34 7.91
CA PRO A 198 24.00 8.49 6.78
C PRO A 198 23.47 7.77 5.54
N GLU A 199 23.64 8.40 4.37
CA GLU A 199 23.20 7.85 3.08
C GLU A 199 23.82 6.48 2.82
N GLU A 200 25.09 6.30 3.20
CA GLU A 200 25.81 5.03 3.05
C GLU A 200 25.18 3.88 3.86
N LEU A 201 24.43 4.19 4.94
CA LEU A 201 23.71 3.19 5.71
C LEU A 201 22.45 2.75 4.98
N PHE A 202 21.66 3.71 4.47
CA PHE A 202 20.47 3.42 3.66
C PHE A 202 20.81 2.67 2.37
N GLU A 203 21.97 2.96 1.79
CA GLU A 203 22.48 2.35 0.56
C GLU A 203 23.29 1.06 0.82
N SER A 204 23.42 0.62 2.07
CA SER A 204 24.09 -0.64 2.36
C SER A 204 23.34 -1.82 1.72
N ASP A 205 24.09 -2.73 1.09
CA ASP A 205 23.53 -3.91 0.41
C ASP A 205 22.56 -4.68 1.31
N LEU A 206 22.88 -4.79 2.61
CA LEU A 206 22.04 -5.44 3.60
C LEU A 206 20.68 -4.76 3.75
N MET A 207 20.64 -3.43 3.93
CA MET A 207 19.37 -2.70 4.10
C MET A 207 18.55 -2.70 2.82
N LEU A 208 19.19 -2.54 1.66
CA LEU A 208 18.52 -2.59 0.37
C LEU A 208 17.91 -3.96 0.10
N LEU A 209 18.64 -5.05 0.39
CA LEU A 209 18.17 -6.41 0.17
C LEU A 209 17.02 -6.77 1.12
N MET A 210 17.13 -6.46 2.42
CA MET A 210 16.03 -6.64 3.38
C MET A 210 14.80 -5.83 3.00
N LYS A 211 14.97 -4.58 2.54
CA LYS A 211 13.88 -3.75 2.02
C LYS A 211 13.21 -4.42 0.82
N SER A 212 13.99 -4.91 -0.15
CA SER A 212 13.46 -5.58 -1.34
C SER A 212 12.66 -6.84 -0.99
N HIS A 213 13.21 -7.71 -0.14
CA HIS A 213 12.49 -8.92 0.30
C HIS A 213 11.20 -8.58 1.03
N ALA A 214 11.22 -7.57 1.92
CA ALA A 214 10.01 -7.17 2.61
C ALA A 214 8.94 -6.64 1.66
N ILE A 215 9.32 -5.88 0.62
CA ILE A 215 8.38 -5.41 -0.40
C ILE A 215 7.81 -6.59 -1.19
N ASP A 216 8.66 -7.50 -1.66
CA ASP A 216 8.22 -8.66 -2.43
C ASP A 216 7.28 -9.55 -1.60
N MET A 217 7.60 -9.81 -0.33
CA MET A 217 6.72 -10.54 0.59
C MET A 217 5.36 -9.84 0.74
N LEU A 218 5.35 -8.51 0.91
CA LEU A 218 4.12 -7.73 0.98
C LEU A 218 3.30 -7.83 -0.31
N THR A 219 3.94 -7.74 -1.48
CA THR A 219 3.31 -7.90 -2.79
C THR A 219 2.67 -9.28 -2.92
N LEU A 220 3.43 -10.35 -2.71
CA LEU A 220 2.92 -11.72 -2.84
C LEU A 220 1.75 -11.98 -1.88
N ALA A 221 1.88 -11.53 -0.63
CA ALA A 221 0.81 -11.66 0.37
C ALA A 221 -0.44 -10.87 -0.04
N ASN A 222 -0.27 -9.61 -0.47
CA ASN A 222 -1.37 -8.76 -0.90
C ASN A 222 -2.14 -9.41 -2.05
N ASP A 223 -1.43 -9.84 -3.09
CA ASP A 223 -1.98 -10.44 -4.28
C ASP A 223 -2.72 -11.76 -3.98
N MET A 224 -2.21 -12.60 -3.06
CA MET A 224 -2.93 -13.79 -2.61
C MET A 224 -4.26 -13.45 -1.92
N PHE A 225 -4.27 -12.41 -1.08
CA PHE A 225 -5.48 -12.02 -0.34
C PHE A 225 -6.48 -11.25 -1.21
N SER A 226 -6.00 -10.45 -2.15
CA SER A 226 -6.82 -9.62 -3.03
C SER A 226 -7.34 -10.35 -4.27
N TYR A 227 -6.68 -11.46 -4.66
CA TYR A 227 -6.96 -12.24 -5.87
C TYR A 227 -8.45 -12.41 -6.15
N ASN A 228 -9.24 -12.82 -5.16
CA ASN A 228 -10.64 -13.16 -5.37
C ASN A 228 -11.49 -11.97 -5.85
N ILE A 229 -11.21 -10.78 -5.31
CA ILE A 229 -11.87 -9.55 -5.72
C ILE A 229 -11.36 -9.12 -7.10
N GLU A 230 -10.05 -9.14 -7.30
CA GLU A 230 -9.41 -8.70 -8.54
C GLU A 230 -9.80 -9.56 -9.74
N GLN A 231 -9.73 -10.89 -9.62
CA GLN A 231 -10.17 -11.81 -10.67
C GLN A 231 -11.65 -11.63 -11.03
N SER A 232 -12.49 -11.30 -10.04
CA SER A 232 -13.92 -11.08 -10.26
C SER A 232 -14.18 -9.83 -11.13
N ARG A 233 -13.26 -8.86 -11.10
CA ARG A 233 -13.30 -7.61 -11.88
C ARG A 233 -12.56 -7.72 -13.22
N GLY A 234 -11.87 -8.84 -13.46
CA GLY A 234 -11.03 -9.01 -14.64
C GLY A 234 -9.70 -8.27 -14.56
N ASP A 235 -9.23 -7.95 -13.35
CA ASP A 235 -7.91 -7.36 -13.16
C ASP A 235 -6.82 -8.40 -13.44
N SER A 236 -5.80 -7.98 -14.19
CA SER A 236 -4.65 -8.80 -14.61
C SER A 236 -3.38 -8.45 -13.85
N HIS A 237 -3.39 -7.40 -13.01
CA HIS A 237 -2.25 -6.92 -12.26
C HIS A 237 -2.07 -7.68 -10.93
N ASN A 238 -2.00 -9.01 -10.99
CA ASN A 238 -1.89 -9.88 -9.82
C ASN A 238 -0.98 -11.08 -10.13
N ILE A 239 0.01 -11.35 -9.28
CA ILE A 239 1.02 -12.40 -9.51
C ILE A 239 0.41 -13.80 -9.63
N VAL A 240 -0.68 -14.09 -8.90
CA VAL A 240 -1.39 -15.38 -8.98
C VAL A 240 -1.96 -15.55 -10.39
N SER A 241 -2.62 -14.52 -10.92
CA SER A 241 -3.17 -14.52 -12.29
C SER A 241 -2.07 -14.66 -13.34
N ILE A 242 -0.93 -13.98 -13.15
CA ILE A 242 0.21 -14.04 -14.07
C ILE A 242 0.80 -15.45 -14.10
N ILE A 243 1.07 -16.06 -12.94
CA ILE A 243 1.62 -17.42 -12.85
C ILE A 243 0.64 -18.45 -13.44
N MET A 244 -0.66 -18.34 -13.13
CA MET A 244 -1.68 -19.21 -13.74
C MET A 244 -1.62 -19.17 -15.28
N ALA A 245 -1.49 -17.98 -15.86
CA ALA A 245 -1.47 -17.80 -17.30
C ALA A 245 -0.14 -18.25 -17.95
N GLN A 246 1.00 -17.98 -17.32
CA GLN A 246 2.32 -18.31 -17.88
C GLN A 246 2.66 -19.81 -17.78
N GLU A 247 2.19 -20.48 -16.73
CA GLU A 247 2.55 -21.87 -16.43
C GLU A 247 1.40 -22.87 -16.64
N ASP A 248 0.24 -22.40 -17.13
CA ASP A 248 -0.98 -23.21 -17.33
C ASP A 248 -1.41 -23.93 -16.03
N LEU A 249 -1.36 -23.18 -14.92
CA LEU A 249 -1.68 -23.68 -13.58
C LEU A 249 -3.10 -23.33 -13.15
N ASN A 250 -3.73 -24.23 -12.40
CA ASN A 250 -4.95 -23.89 -11.69
C ASN A 250 -4.64 -23.01 -10.45
N ILE A 251 -5.68 -22.41 -9.87
CA ILE A 251 -5.55 -21.49 -8.72
C ILE A 251 -4.79 -22.09 -7.53
N HIS A 252 -5.00 -23.38 -7.22
CA HIS A 252 -4.31 -24.01 -6.10
C HIS A 252 -2.81 -24.14 -6.36
N GLN A 253 -2.45 -24.59 -7.56
CA GLN A 253 -1.05 -24.72 -7.97
C GLN A 253 -0.34 -23.36 -8.01
N ALA A 254 -1.02 -22.30 -8.49
CA ALA A 254 -0.46 -20.96 -8.49
C ALA A 254 -0.30 -20.39 -7.07
N LEU A 255 -1.26 -20.61 -6.17
CA LEU A 255 -1.13 -20.21 -4.76
C LEU A 255 0.00 -20.97 -4.05
N ASP A 256 0.18 -22.25 -4.34
CA ASP A 256 1.32 -23.03 -3.81
C ASP A 256 2.66 -22.48 -4.33
N HIS A 257 2.73 -22.09 -5.61
CA HIS A 257 3.91 -21.43 -6.20
C HIS A 257 4.21 -20.11 -5.47
N VAL A 258 3.22 -19.20 -5.39
CA VAL A 258 3.37 -17.91 -4.72
C VAL A 258 3.72 -18.06 -3.24
N SER A 259 3.13 -19.04 -2.54
CA SER A 259 3.48 -19.38 -1.16
C SER A 259 4.94 -19.77 -1.04
N LYS A 260 5.44 -20.61 -1.96
CA LYS A 260 6.84 -21.02 -1.95
C LYS A 260 7.79 -19.82 -2.16
N MET A 261 7.48 -18.93 -3.10
CA MET A 261 8.26 -17.70 -3.30
C MET A 261 8.29 -16.85 -2.03
N HIS A 262 7.15 -16.72 -1.35
CA HIS A 262 7.06 -15.98 -0.08
C HIS A 262 7.89 -16.65 1.03
N ASP A 263 7.84 -17.98 1.16
CA ASP A 263 8.58 -18.72 2.20
C ASP A 263 10.10 -18.67 1.98
N ASP A 264 10.55 -18.71 0.72
CA ASP A 264 11.95 -18.56 0.35
C ASP A 264 12.45 -17.15 0.76
N LEU A 265 11.69 -16.08 0.43
CA LEU A 265 11.98 -14.70 0.85
C LEU A 265 11.96 -14.52 2.38
N ALA A 266 11.00 -15.14 3.07
CA ALA A 266 10.91 -15.10 4.53
C ALA A 266 12.17 -15.71 5.17
N THR A 267 12.64 -16.83 4.62
CA THR A 267 13.86 -17.50 5.08
C THR A 267 15.08 -16.63 4.88
N GLU A 268 15.24 -16.03 3.70
CA GLU A 268 16.35 -15.12 3.38
C GLU A 268 16.33 -13.87 4.26
N PHE A 269 15.17 -13.25 4.46
CA PHE A 269 15.02 -12.10 5.34
C PHE A 269 15.48 -12.41 6.77
N LEU A 270 15.08 -13.56 7.32
CA LEU A 270 15.48 -13.98 8.67
C LEU A 270 16.98 -14.27 8.76
N GLN A 271 17.59 -14.85 7.72
CA GLN A 271 19.04 -15.05 7.67
C GLN A 271 19.78 -13.71 7.66
N LEU A 272 19.34 -12.74 6.85
CA LEU A 272 19.91 -11.39 6.80
C LEU A 272 19.76 -10.67 8.15
N TYR A 273 18.60 -10.81 8.81
CA TYR A 273 18.38 -10.24 10.14
C TYR A 273 19.44 -10.71 11.15
N GLU A 274 19.82 -11.99 11.12
CA GLU A 274 20.86 -12.54 12.00
C GLU A 274 22.28 -12.05 11.67
N THR A 275 22.51 -11.54 10.46
CA THR A 275 23.82 -10.97 10.07
C THR A 275 24.02 -9.53 10.54
N ILE A 276 22.96 -8.84 10.99
CA ILE A 276 23.07 -7.49 11.55
C ILE A 276 24.01 -7.56 12.75
N ASP A 277 25.15 -6.87 12.64
CA ASP A 277 26.24 -6.93 13.62
C ASP A 277 25.72 -6.70 15.04
N ARG A 278 26.03 -7.62 15.96
CA ARG A 278 25.63 -7.51 17.36
C ARG A 278 26.58 -6.65 18.20
N SER A 279 27.56 -5.99 17.58
CA SER A 279 28.56 -5.14 18.27
C SER A 279 27.97 -3.92 19.00
N ALA A 280 26.65 -3.74 19.00
CA ALA A 280 25.91 -2.67 19.68
C ALA A 280 26.42 -1.27 19.29
N ASN A 281 26.99 -1.15 18.08
CA ASN A 281 27.38 0.13 17.53
C ASN A 281 26.13 0.88 17.03
N PRO A 282 26.16 2.23 16.96
CA PRO A 282 25.00 3.01 16.56
C PRO A 282 24.38 2.60 15.21
N SER A 283 25.21 2.23 14.22
CA SER A 283 24.73 1.80 12.91
C SER A 283 23.96 0.48 12.97
N SER A 284 24.46 -0.48 13.74
CA SER A 284 23.80 -1.78 13.93
C SER A 284 22.45 -1.67 14.64
N GLU A 285 22.33 -0.75 15.61
CA GLU A 285 21.05 -0.51 16.30
C GLU A 285 20.01 0.11 15.34
N VAL A 286 20.45 1.05 14.49
CA VAL A 286 19.60 1.66 13.46
C VAL A 286 19.14 0.62 12.44
N MET A 287 20.06 -0.20 11.93
CA MET A 287 19.74 -1.29 11.00
C MET A 287 18.74 -2.27 11.61
N LYS A 288 18.95 -2.65 12.88
CA LYS A 288 18.05 -3.56 13.59
C LYS A 288 16.66 -2.95 13.79
N GLN A 289 16.58 -1.68 14.18
CA GLN A 289 15.30 -0.98 14.30
C GLN A 289 14.56 -0.90 12.96
N TYR A 290 15.29 -0.68 11.86
CA TYR A 290 14.70 -0.68 10.52
C TYR A 290 14.15 -2.06 10.17
N ALA A 291 14.96 -3.09 10.34
CA ALA A 291 14.59 -4.48 10.06
C ALA A 291 13.39 -4.94 10.91
N ASP A 292 13.33 -4.55 12.18
CA ASP A 292 12.16 -4.78 13.03
C ASP A 292 10.92 -4.08 12.48
N GLY A 293 11.07 -2.85 11.96
CA GLY A 293 9.98 -2.13 11.29
C GLY A 293 9.46 -2.86 10.05
N LEU A 294 10.36 -3.38 9.21
CA LEU A 294 10.00 -4.20 8.04
C LEU A 294 9.26 -5.47 8.46
N GLY A 295 9.76 -6.18 9.48
CA GLY A 295 9.14 -7.38 10.02
C GLY A 295 7.73 -7.14 10.59
N ASN A 296 7.52 -6.00 11.26
CA ASN A 296 6.20 -5.57 11.72
C ASN A 296 5.25 -5.28 10.55
N TRP A 297 5.74 -4.62 9.49
CA TRP A 297 4.96 -4.31 8.29
C TRP A 297 4.43 -5.58 7.60
N ILE A 298 5.25 -6.61 7.46
CA ILE A 298 4.86 -7.91 6.87
C ILE A 298 3.69 -8.52 7.63
N HIS A 299 3.76 -8.59 8.96
CA HIS A 299 2.67 -9.13 9.77
C HIS A 299 1.45 -8.20 9.84
N ALA A 300 1.67 -6.89 9.85
CA ALA A 300 0.59 -5.90 9.80
C ALA A 300 -0.26 -6.05 8.55
N ASN A 301 0.35 -6.32 7.39
CA ASN A 301 -0.35 -6.57 6.14
C ASN A 301 -1.26 -7.80 6.22
N GLU A 302 -0.80 -8.92 6.78
CA GLU A 302 -1.63 -10.11 6.94
C GLU A 302 -2.81 -9.84 7.89
N CYS A 303 -2.53 -9.27 9.07
CA CYS A 303 -3.56 -8.92 10.03
C CYS A 303 -4.60 -7.97 9.42
N TRP A 304 -4.14 -6.90 8.76
CA TRP A 304 -5.00 -5.94 8.11
C TRP A 304 -5.84 -6.55 6.98
N SER A 305 -5.27 -7.43 6.17
CA SER A 305 -5.97 -8.07 5.05
C SER A 305 -7.18 -8.88 5.52
N PHE A 306 -7.06 -9.56 6.66
CA PHE A 306 -8.16 -10.32 7.27
C PHE A 306 -9.10 -9.50 8.15
N GLU A 307 -8.65 -8.37 8.73
CA GLU A 307 -9.45 -7.61 9.69
C GLU A 307 -10.15 -6.37 9.09
N SER A 308 -9.61 -5.78 8.03
CA SER A 308 -10.07 -4.49 7.47
C SER A 308 -11.36 -4.56 6.67
N ARG A 309 -11.82 -5.78 6.34
CA ARG A 309 -12.93 -6.07 5.42
C ARG A 309 -12.67 -5.73 3.95
N ARG A 310 -11.47 -5.24 3.60
CA ARG A 310 -11.14 -4.88 2.20
C ARG A 310 -11.28 -6.06 1.24
N TYR A 311 -10.81 -7.24 1.65
CA TYR A 311 -10.76 -8.43 0.79
C TYR A 311 -11.84 -9.48 1.09
N PHE A 312 -12.27 -9.56 2.35
CA PHE A 312 -13.09 -10.66 2.85
C PHE A 312 -14.39 -10.21 3.52
N ASP A 313 -14.77 -8.93 3.34
CA ASP A 313 -15.91 -8.30 4.02
C ASP A 313 -15.97 -8.68 5.52
N LYS A 314 -17.10 -9.18 6.02
CA LYS A 314 -17.30 -9.58 7.42
C LYS A 314 -16.69 -10.94 7.78
N ASP A 315 -16.28 -11.75 6.80
CA ASP A 315 -15.86 -13.14 6.99
C ASP A 315 -14.35 -13.31 7.17
N GLY A 316 -13.58 -12.22 7.08
CA GLY A 316 -12.11 -12.27 7.10
C GLY A 316 -11.47 -13.00 8.29
N LEU A 317 -12.01 -12.87 9.51
CA LEU A 317 -11.49 -13.61 10.67
C LEU A 317 -11.79 -15.11 10.59
N THR A 318 -12.95 -15.49 10.04
CA THR A 318 -13.29 -16.89 9.80
C THR A 318 -12.38 -17.47 8.71
N ILE A 319 -12.15 -16.73 7.62
CA ILE A 319 -11.24 -17.12 6.54
C ILE A 319 -9.80 -17.21 7.05
N LYS A 320 -9.35 -16.33 7.96
CA LYS A 320 -8.02 -16.46 8.59
C LYS A 320 -7.85 -17.81 9.31
N GLN A 321 -8.92 -18.31 9.94
CA GLN A 321 -8.88 -19.59 10.67
C GLN A 321 -9.02 -20.80 9.75
N THR A 322 -9.98 -20.78 8.82
CA THR A 322 -10.29 -21.93 7.95
C THR A 322 -9.37 -22.00 6.74
N ARG A 323 -8.82 -20.84 6.35
CA ARG A 323 -8.11 -20.57 5.10
C ARG A 323 -8.94 -20.87 3.85
N LEU A 324 -10.26 -21.03 3.95
CA LEU A 324 -11.14 -21.35 2.83
C LEU A 324 -11.84 -20.10 2.31
N VAL A 325 -11.78 -19.88 1.01
CA VAL A 325 -12.39 -18.74 0.32
C VAL A 325 -13.35 -19.27 -0.74
N GLU A 326 -14.57 -18.72 -0.77
CA GLU A 326 -15.53 -18.94 -1.84
C GLU A 326 -15.18 -18.05 -3.05
N LEU A 327 -14.96 -18.66 -4.21
CA LEU A 327 -14.57 -17.93 -5.42
C LEU A 327 -15.74 -17.07 -5.91
N LEU A 328 -15.48 -15.77 -6.10
CA LEU A 328 -16.47 -14.84 -6.62
C LEU A 328 -16.68 -15.07 -8.12
N PRO A 329 -17.92 -14.94 -8.63
CA PRO A 329 -18.16 -14.97 -10.06
C PRO A 329 -17.53 -13.76 -10.74
N LYS A 330 -17.08 -13.92 -11.99
CA LYS A 330 -16.68 -12.77 -12.81
C LYS A 330 -17.89 -11.85 -13.00
N VAL A 331 -17.72 -10.57 -12.70
CA VAL A 331 -18.71 -9.54 -12.99
C VAL A 331 -18.81 -9.47 -14.51
N GLY A 332 -19.97 -9.84 -15.07
CA GLY A 332 -20.16 -9.94 -16.51
C GLY A 332 -19.78 -8.64 -17.20
N VAL A 333 -18.86 -8.72 -18.17
CA VAL A 333 -18.70 -7.70 -19.21
C VAL A 333 -20.08 -7.55 -19.83
N LYS A 334 -20.77 -6.43 -19.60
CA LYS A 334 -21.95 -6.12 -20.39
C LYS A 334 -21.49 -6.09 -21.85
N GLU A 335 -22.01 -7.00 -22.66
CA GLU A 335 -22.02 -6.83 -24.11
C GLU A 335 -22.69 -5.48 -24.39
N ASP A 336 -21.90 -4.50 -24.82
CA ASP A 336 -22.38 -3.15 -25.07
C ASP A 336 -23.13 -3.14 -26.41
N SER A 337 -24.41 -3.53 -26.37
CA SER A 337 -25.38 -3.10 -27.37
C SER A 337 -25.73 -1.64 -27.09
N SER A 338 -24.95 -0.73 -27.69
CA SER A 338 -25.33 0.64 -28.03
C SER A 338 -26.12 1.43 -26.97
N GLN A 339 -25.43 2.30 -26.22
CA GLN A 339 -25.78 3.72 -26.11
C GLN A 339 -24.68 4.48 -25.36
N MET A 340 -24.02 5.40 -26.07
CA MET A 340 -23.16 6.43 -25.49
C MET A 340 -23.90 7.12 -24.34
N ASN A 341 -23.33 7.03 -23.14
CA ASN A 341 -23.65 7.95 -22.05
C ASN A 341 -22.37 8.71 -21.73
N ASP A 342 -22.47 10.03 -21.83
CA ASP A 342 -21.40 11.00 -21.57
C ASP A 342 -20.71 10.77 -20.21
N PRO A 343 -19.41 11.14 -20.08
CA PRO A 343 -18.72 11.12 -18.80
C PRO A 343 -19.41 12.06 -17.79
N PRO A 344 -19.37 11.72 -16.48
CA PRO A 344 -20.06 12.48 -15.45
C PRO A 344 -19.62 13.95 -15.46
N THR A 345 -20.59 14.83 -15.66
CA THR A 345 -20.41 16.28 -15.66
C THR A 345 -20.03 16.73 -14.24
N PHE A 346 -18.80 17.19 -14.06
CA PHE A 346 -18.40 17.88 -12.83
C PHE A 346 -19.20 19.17 -12.68
N ILE A 347 -19.96 19.26 -11.59
CA ILE A 347 -20.76 20.43 -11.24
C ILE A 347 -19.82 21.62 -11.01
N LYS A 348 -19.94 22.65 -11.86
CA LYS A 348 -19.35 23.98 -11.62
C LYS A 348 -19.94 24.52 -10.31
N VAL A 349 -19.12 24.66 -9.28
CA VAL A 349 -19.46 25.51 -8.13
C VAL A 349 -18.84 26.88 -8.38
N THR A 350 -19.70 27.83 -8.77
CA THR A 350 -19.39 29.26 -8.79
C THR A 350 -19.09 29.76 -7.39
N ALA A 351 -18.05 30.59 -7.29
CA ALA A 351 -17.59 31.27 -6.09
C ALA A 351 -18.69 32.08 -5.40
N VAL A 352 -18.71 32.01 -4.06
CA VAL A 352 -19.04 33.12 -3.15
C VAL A 352 -18.03 33.11 -2.02
#